data_AF-A0A840Q8I2-F1
#
_entry.id   AF-A0A840Q8I2-F1
#
_cell.length_a   1.000
_cell.length_b   1.000
_cell.length_c   1.000
_cell.angle_alpha   90.00
_cell.angle_beta   90.00
_cell.angle_gamma   90.00
#
_symmetry.space_group_name_H-M   'P 1'
#
loop_
_entity.id
_entity.type
_entity.pdbx_description
1 polymer ?
#
loop_
_entity_poly.entity_id
_entity_poly.type
_entity_poly.pdbx_seq_one_letter_code
_entity_poly.pdbx_strand_id
1 'polypeptide(L)'
;MPGYRASADAIMRCGTNVDRMNADAKSIKDKAAGAEVPEISWGLLGLATTYSSYRDLLEKFKQHLDEMAEGLTKAGEDLTACGKEYQDADQSIADMFSKLFGDLTKGAGSGGGGGSW
;
A
#
# COMPACT_ATOMS: atom_id res chain seq x y z
N MET A 1 2.49 15.04 26.81
CA MET A 1 1.94 15.19 25.45
C MET A 1 1.73 13.79 24.89
N PRO A 2 0.51 13.39 24.50
CA PRO A 2 0.31 12.13 23.81
C PRO A 2 0.93 12.29 22.41
N GLY A 3 2.15 11.78 22.24
CA GLY A 3 2.81 11.77 20.94
C GLY A 3 1.98 10.96 19.96
N TYR A 4 1.83 11.46 18.73
CA TYR A 4 1.24 10.73 17.61
C TYR A 4 1.95 9.36 17.50
N ARG A 5 1.28 8.28 17.91
CA ARG A 5 1.73 6.92 17.65
C ARG A 5 1.22 6.55 16.27
N ALA A 6 2.02 6.83 15.24
CA ALA A 6 1.79 6.23 13.94
C ALA A 6 1.92 4.71 14.10
N SER A 7 0.81 3.99 13.92
CA SER A 7 0.84 2.53 13.98
C SER A 7 1.35 2.01 12.63
N ALA A 8 2.58 1.50 12.61
CA ALA A 8 3.16 0.86 11.43
C ALA A 8 2.23 -0.22 10.85
N ASP A 9 1.62 -1.03 11.72
CA ASP A 9 0.61 -2.03 11.33
C ASP A 9 -0.62 -1.42 10.63
N ALA A 10 -1.13 -0.29 11.11
CA ALA A 10 -2.27 0.37 10.47
C ALA A 10 -1.89 0.92 9.09
N ILE A 11 -0.67 1.45 8.94
CA ILE A 11 -0.14 1.96 7.66
C ILE A 11 0.04 0.80 6.66
N MET A 12 0.65 -0.31 7.07
CA MET A 12 0.81 -1.50 6.23
C MET A 12 -0.53 -2.10 5.80
N ARG A 13 -1.52 -2.18 6.72
CA ARG A 13 -2.89 -2.62 6.39
C ARG A 13 -3.56 -1.71 5.36
N CYS A 14 -3.31 -0.39 5.46
CA CYS A 14 -3.79 0.55 4.46
C CYS A 14 -3.18 0.24 3.08
N GLY A 15 -1.87 0.03 3.01
CA GLY A 15 -1.18 -0.41 1.78
C GLY A 15 -1.81 -1.67 1.17
N THR A 16 -2.04 -2.72 1.97
CA THR A 16 -2.70 -3.95 1.49
C THR A 16 -4.12 -3.72 0.97
N ASN A 17 -4.87 -2.80 1.59
CA ASN A 17 -6.22 -2.46 1.12
C ASN A 17 -6.16 -1.71 -0.23
N VAL A 18 -5.19 -0.83 -0.41
CA VAL A 18 -4.94 -0.13 -1.66
C VAL A 18 -4.56 -1.11 -2.78
N ASP A 19 -3.72 -2.10 -2.49
CA ASP A 19 -3.38 -3.17 -3.44
C ASP A 19 -4.61 -3.98 -3.87
N ARG A 20 -5.53 -4.24 -2.93
CA ARG A 20 -6.79 -4.93 -3.25
C ARG A 20 -7.66 -4.08 -4.19
N MET A 21 -7.74 -2.77 -3.95
CA MET A 21 -8.47 -1.85 -4.83
C MET A 21 -7.86 -1.79 -6.23
N ASN A 22 -6.53 -1.89 -6.34
CA ASN A 22 -5.83 -2.00 -7.63
C ASN A 22 -6.23 -3.29 -8.39
N ALA A 23 -6.28 -4.43 -7.69
CA ALA A 23 -6.74 -5.69 -8.27
C ALA A 23 -8.19 -5.61 -8.75
N ASP A 24 -9.07 -4.94 -7.98
CA ASP A 24 -10.46 -4.71 -8.37
C ASP A 24 -10.57 -3.82 -9.61
N ALA A 25 -9.78 -2.74 -9.70
CA ALA A 25 -9.74 -1.85 -10.86
C ALA A 25 -9.36 -2.60 -12.14
N LYS A 26 -8.33 -3.46 -12.07
CA LYS A 26 -7.92 -4.34 -13.18
C LYS A 26 -9.03 -5.32 -13.56
N SER A 27 -9.69 -5.94 -12.58
CA SER A 27 -10.80 -6.85 -12.85
C SER A 27 -11.98 -6.15 -13.54
N ILE A 28 -12.30 -4.91 -13.15
CA ILE A 28 -13.35 -4.12 -13.80
C ILE A 28 -12.96 -3.80 -15.24
N LYS A 29 -11.69 -3.43 -15.49
CA LYS A 29 -11.19 -3.17 -16.85
C LYS A 29 -11.31 -4.40 -17.74
N ASP A 30 -10.92 -5.57 -17.24
CA ASP A 30 -11.01 -6.84 -17.99
C ASP A 30 -12.45 -7.20 -18.31
N LYS A 31 -13.37 -7.02 -17.34
CA LYS A 31 -14.81 -7.21 -17.56
C LYS A 31 -15.37 -6.22 -18.57
N ALA A 32 -14.93 -4.96 -18.54
CA ALA A 32 -15.35 -3.95 -19.50
C ALA A 32 -14.84 -4.24 -20.92
N ALA A 33 -13.63 -4.79 -21.05
CA ALA A 33 -13.11 -5.27 -22.33
C ALA A 33 -13.88 -6.51 -22.83
N GLY A 34 -14.23 -7.44 -21.94
CA GLY A 34 -15.02 -8.63 -22.29
C GLY A 34 -16.50 -8.32 -22.61
N ALA A 35 -17.04 -7.21 -22.10
CA ALA A 35 -18.39 -6.74 -22.36
C ALA A 35 -18.49 -5.79 -23.57
N GLU A 36 -17.41 -5.64 -24.34
CA GLU A 36 -17.38 -4.78 -25.52
C GLU A 36 -18.36 -5.29 -26.59
N VAL A 37 -19.31 -4.43 -26.98
CA VAL A 37 -20.36 -4.81 -27.93
C VAL A 37 -19.86 -4.61 -29.36
N PRO A 38 -19.78 -5.68 -30.19
CA PRO A 38 -19.23 -5.59 -31.54
C PRO A 38 -20.15 -4.78 -32.47
N GLU A 39 -19.56 -4.11 -33.47
CA GLU A 39 -20.24 -3.24 -34.45
C GLU A 39 -21.55 -3.82 -34.99
N ILE A 40 -21.55 -5.12 -35.32
CA ILE A 40 -22.69 -5.80 -35.90
C ILE A 40 -23.95 -5.74 -35.02
N SER A 41 -23.79 -5.60 -33.70
CA SER A 41 -24.88 -5.56 -32.74
C SER A 41 -25.56 -4.19 -32.67
N TRP A 42 -24.94 -3.13 -33.21
CA TRP A 42 -25.47 -1.77 -33.19
C TRP A 42 -26.39 -1.48 -34.39
N GLY A 43 -26.29 -2.27 -35.45
CA GLY A 43 -27.01 -2.03 -36.70
C GLY A 43 -26.60 -0.73 -37.41
N LEU A 44 -27.18 -0.49 -38.59
CA LEU A 44 -26.83 0.66 -39.45
C LEU A 44 -27.05 2.02 -38.76
N LEU A 45 -28.16 2.17 -38.04
CA LEU A 45 -28.48 3.43 -37.34
C LEU A 45 -27.59 3.65 -36.13
N GLY A 46 -27.27 2.61 -35.36
CA GLY A 46 -26.37 2.71 -34.21
C GLY A 46 -24.93 3.01 -34.62
N LEU A 47 -24.45 2.38 -35.70
CA LEU A 47 -23.14 2.67 -36.30
C LEU A 47 -23.01 4.14 -36.72
N ALA A 48 -24.05 4.70 -37.35
CA ALA A 48 -24.01 6.07 -37.85
C ALA A 48 -24.15 7.15 -36.77
N THR A 49 -24.64 6.81 -35.57
CA THR A 49 -25.05 7.82 -34.56
C THR A 49 -24.33 7.71 -33.22
N THR A 50 -24.02 6.49 -32.76
CA THR A 50 -23.71 6.25 -31.34
C THR A 50 -22.51 5.34 -31.12
N TYR A 51 -22.16 4.49 -32.10
CA TYR A 51 -21.08 3.53 -31.96
C TYR A 51 -19.70 4.18 -31.73
N SER A 52 -19.37 5.25 -32.46
CA SER A 52 -18.11 5.98 -32.28
C SER A 52 -18.01 6.58 -30.88
N SER A 53 -19.05 7.26 -30.43
CA SER A 53 -19.14 7.83 -29.08
C SER A 53 -19.05 6.76 -27.99
N TYR A 54 -19.63 5.58 -28.20
CA TYR A 54 -19.51 4.44 -27.30
C TYR A 54 -18.07 3.94 -27.21
N ARG A 55 -17.41 3.73 -28.36
CA ARG A 55 -15.99 3.32 -28.42
C ARG A 55 -15.09 4.32 -27.71
N ASP A 56 -15.25 5.61 -27.98
CA ASP A 56 -14.46 6.67 -27.33
C ASP A 56 -14.66 6.69 -25.82
N LEU A 57 -15.91 6.53 -25.34
CA LEU A 57 -16.22 6.47 -23.92
C LEU A 57 -15.62 5.21 -23.26
N LEU A 58 -15.73 4.07 -23.93
CA LEU A 58 -15.17 2.81 -23.44
C LEU A 58 -13.64 2.88 -23.35
N GLU A 59 -12.99 3.50 -24.34
CA GLU A 59 -11.54 3.71 -24.34
C GLU A 59 -11.11 4.66 -23.21
N LYS A 60 -11.78 5.80 -23.05
CA LYS A 60 -11.54 6.71 -21.92
C LYS A 60 -11.75 6.05 -20.56
N PHE A 61 -12.77 5.20 -20.44
CA PHE A 61 -13.02 4.44 -19.21
C PHE A 61 -11.91 3.44 -18.92
N LYS A 62 -11.46 2.68 -19.94
CA LYS A 62 -10.31 1.76 -19.82
C LYS A 62 -9.04 2.51 -19.42
N GLN A 63 -8.77 3.65 -20.04
CA GLN A 63 -7.61 4.50 -19.71
C GLN A 63 -7.67 5.04 -18.27
N HIS A 64 -8.84 5.51 -17.83
CA HIS A 64 -9.01 5.99 -16.46
C HIS A 64 -8.78 4.89 -15.42
N LEU A 65 -9.19 3.65 -15.71
CA LEU A 65 -8.90 2.50 -14.84
C LEU A 65 -7.42 2.15 -14.79
N ASP A 66 -6.67 2.35 -15.89
CA ASP A 66 -5.21 2.18 -15.89
C ASP A 66 -4.52 3.24 -15.03
N GLU A 67 -4.88 4.51 -15.21
CA GLU A 67 -4.36 5.62 -14.40
C GLU A 67 -4.66 5.40 -12.90
N MET A 68 -5.86 4.91 -12.59
CA MET A 68 -6.25 4.55 -11.23
C MET A 68 -5.42 3.40 -10.68
N ALA A 69 -5.20 2.35 -11.47
CA ALA A 69 -4.37 1.21 -11.09
C ALA A 69 -2.91 1.62 -10.81
N GLU A 70 -2.33 2.47 -11.65
CA GLU A 70 -0.98 3.03 -11.46
C GLU A 70 -0.90 3.88 -10.19
N GLY A 71 -1.87 4.79 -9.99
CA GLY A 71 -1.93 5.65 -8.81
C GLY A 71 -2.08 4.85 -7.51
N LEU A 72 -2.94 3.81 -7.52
CA LEU A 72 -3.11 2.91 -6.38
C LEU A 72 -1.84 2.08 -6.13
N THR A 73 -1.17 1.57 -7.18
CA THR A 73 0.10 0.84 -7.03
C THR A 73 1.13 1.71 -6.31
N LYS A 74 1.32 2.94 -6.79
CA LYS A 74 2.26 3.88 -6.20
C LYS A 74 1.90 4.23 -4.75
N ALA A 75 0.62 4.47 -4.46
CA ALA A 75 0.18 4.74 -3.11
C ALA A 75 0.38 3.53 -2.16
N GLY A 76 0.17 2.30 -2.65
CA GLY A 76 0.42 1.07 -1.90
C GLY A 76 1.90 0.89 -1.58
N GLU A 77 2.78 1.14 -2.56
CA GLU A 77 4.24 1.13 -2.38
C GLU A 77 4.71 2.17 -1.36
N ASP A 78 4.25 3.42 -1.49
CA ASP A 78 4.61 4.52 -0.59
C ASP A 78 4.16 4.25 0.85
N LEU A 79 2.93 3.74 1.03
CA LEU A 79 2.42 3.36 2.35
C LEU A 79 3.20 2.20 2.94
N THR A 80 3.53 1.19 2.14
CA THR A 80 4.30 0.03 2.60
C THR A 80 5.72 0.43 3.00
N ALA A 81 6.38 1.28 2.20
CA ALA A 81 7.69 1.83 2.52
C ALA A 81 7.66 2.63 3.83
N CYS A 82 6.67 3.52 3.99
CA CYS A 82 6.47 4.30 5.20
C CYS A 82 6.24 3.39 6.43
N GLY A 83 5.39 2.37 6.32
CA GLY A 83 5.15 1.41 7.40
C GLY A 83 6.42 0.67 7.82
N LYS A 84 7.25 0.28 6.86
CA LYS A 84 8.54 -0.38 7.10
C LYS A 84 9.53 0.55 7.81
N GLU A 85 9.64 1.81 7.38
CA GLU A 85 10.50 2.80 8.04
C GLU A 85 10.11 3.02 9.50
N TYR A 86 8.81 3.09 9.81
CA TYR A 86 8.35 3.17 11.19
C TYR A 86 8.72 1.93 12.00
N GLN A 87 8.57 0.72 11.42
CA GLN A 87 8.93 -0.52 12.09
C GLN A 87 10.43 -0.62 12.37
N ASP A 88 11.26 -0.25 11.39
CA ASP A 88 12.72 -0.25 11.50
C ASP A 88 13.19 0.76 12.55
N ALA A 89 12.54 1.94 12.61
CA ALA A 89 12.82 2.95 13.63
C ALA A 89 12.48 2.46 15.05
N ASP A 90 11.31 1.83 15.23
CA ASP A 90 10.89 1.26 16.51
C ASP A 90 11.84 0.15 16.99
N GLN A 91 12.28 -0.73 16.08
CA GLN A 91 13.28 -1.77 16.39
C GLN A 91 14.64 -1.19 16.76
N SER A 92 15.12 -0.20 16.01
CA SER A 92 16.39 0.47 16.30
C SER A 92 16.39 1.12 17.68
N ILE A 93 15.30 1.78 18.06
CA ILE A 93 15.13 2.36 19.40
C ILE A 93 15.10 1.26 20.46
N ALA A 94 14.35 0.18 20.25
CA ALA A 94 14.28 -0.95 21.20
C ALA A 94 15.66 -1.61 21.41
N ASP A 95 16.45 -1.76 20.36
CA ASP A 95 17.81 -2.31 20.42
C ASP A 95 18.76 -1.36 21.18
N MET A 96 18.69 -0.06 20.93
CA MET A 96 19.48 0.93 21.68
C MET A 96 19.13 0.92 23.17
N PHE A 97 17.83 0.87 23.50
CA PHE A 97 17.38 0.78 24.89
C PHE A 97 17.85 -0.51 25.56
N SER A 98 17.77 -1.65 24.86
CA SER A 98 18.23 -2.94 25.38
C SER A 98 19.74 -2.96 25.64
N LYS A 99 20.53 -2.36 24.76
CA LYS A 99 21.99 -2.19 24.95
C LYS A 99 22.30 -1.29 26.16
N LEU A 100 21.65 -0.12 26.25
CA LEU A 100 21.79 0.79 27.38
C LEU A 100 21.46 0.11 28.70
N PHE A 101 20.35 -0.63 28.77
CA PHE A 101 19.94 -1.34 29.98
C PHE A 101 20.92 -2.46 30.34
N GLY A 102 21.40 -3.21 29.34
CA GLY A 102 22.38 -4.29 29.50
C GLY A 102 23.74 -3.77 30.00
N ASP A 103 24.19 -2.62 29.50
CA ASP A 103 25.42 -1.98 29.95
C ASP A 103 25.27 -1.41 31.37
N LEU A 104 24.11 -0.84 31.70
CA LEU A 104 23.82 -0.33 33.06
C LEU A 104 23.78 -1.46 34.09
N THR A 105 23.17 -2.60 33.76
CA THR A 105 23.13 -3.78 34.64
C THR A 105 24.49 -4.46 34.77
N LYS A 106 25.29 -4.52 33.70
CA LYS A 106 26.68 -5.00 33.78
C LYS A 106 27.57 -4.07 34.61
N GLY A 107 27.40 -2.76 34.50
CA GLY A 107 28.12 -1.78 35.31
C GLY A 107 27.75 -1.81 36.80
N ALA A 108 26.51 -2.15 37.13
CA ALA A 108 26.06 -2.31 38.51
C ALA A 108 26.47 -3.66 39.14
N GLY A 109 26.71 -4.70 38.33
CA GLY A 109 27.03 -6.05 38.79
C GLY A 109 28.50 -6.33 39.12
N SER A 110 29.44 -5.43 38.79
CA SER A 110 30.88 -5.65 39.05
C SER A 110 31.39 -5.07 40.38
N GLY A 111 30.50 -4.53 41.23
CA GLY A 111 30.87 -3.85 42.49
C GLY A 111 30.75 -4.67 43.78
N GLY A 112 30.45 -5.97 43.73
CA GLY A 112 30.17 -6.76 44.94
C GLY A 112 30.73 -8.18 44.87
N GLY A 113 31.99 -8.36 45.27
CA GLY A 113 32.55 -9.70 45.42
C GLY A 113 34.06 -9.72 45.67
N GLY A 114 34.47 -9.53 46.92
CA GLY A 114 35.85 -9.71 47.37
C GLY A 114 35.95 -9.71 48.88
N GLY A 115 35.54 -10.82 49.51
CA GLY A 115 35.60 -11.03 50.94
C GLY A 115 36.96 -11.51 51.45
N SER A 116 37.09 -11.38 52.78
CA SER A 116 37.91 -12.14 53.73
C SER A 116 39.40 -12.34 53.43
N TRP A 117 40.27 -11.68 54.22
CA TRP A 117 41.16 -12.28 55.24
C TRP A 117 41.50 -11.21 56.29
#